data_AF-A0A9Q0JL49-F1
#
_entry.id   AF-A0A9Q0JL49-F1
#
_cell.length_a   1.000
_cell.length_b   1.000
_cell.length_c   1.000
_cell.angle_alpha   90.00
_cell.angle_beta   90.00
_cell.angle_gamma   90.00
#
_symmetry.space_group_name_H-M   'P 1'
#
loop_
_entity.id
_entity.type
_entity.pdbx_description
1 polymer ?
#
loop_
_entity_poly.entity_id
_entity_poly.type
_entity_poly.pdbx_seq_one_letter_code
_entity_poly.pdbx_strand_id
1 'polypeptide(L)'
;MHDMLRELAVSKSEEEKFCALYDERIGSIAEEGVIRRLSIQSSWGEIKPWDAIAQLWSFHLFVNEDISETQVEALPNGFLKLKNLKYLLSNRWNDATYYDFIFVVGTRFPPKLNCLNNLHFLGYVEANSFVVKENMSLLRRLFVKAAKEDQILRLDALKSPPPFLQRLTLVGKLENIP
;
A
#
# COMPACT_ATOMS: atom_id res chain seq x y z
N MET A 1 6.03 7.53 -22.58
CA MET A 1 6.75 8.42 -21.63
C MET A 1 6.76 7.84 -20.21
N HIS A 2 5.66 7.30 -19.71
CA HIS A 2 5.62 6.63 -18.39
C HIS A 2 6.60 5.44 -18.27
N ASP A 3 6.74 4.64 -19.34
CA ASP A 3 7.63 3.46 -19.32
C ASP A 3 9.11 3.83 -19.26
N MET A 4 9.56 4.83 -20.01
CA MET A 4 10.95 5.31 -19.95
C MET A 4 11.32 5.92 -18.59
N LEU A 5 10.39 6.66 -17.96
CA LEU A 5 10.60 7.19 -16.61
C LEU A 5 10.64 6.07 -15.56
N ARG A 6 9.79 5.03 -15.74
CA ARG A 6 9.80 3.84 -14.89
C ARG A 6 11.13 3.10 -15.03
N GLU A 7 11.59 2.82 -16.25
CA GLU A 7 12.86 2.15 -16.50
C GLU A 7 14.06 2.94 -15.95
N LEU A 8 14.08 4.26 -16.13
CA LEU A 8 15.14 5.10 -15.57
C LEU A 8 15.11 5.09 -14.04
N ALA A 9 13.93 5.15 -13.42
CA ALA A 9 13.79 5.08 -11.96
C ALA A 9 14.22 3.72 -11.40
N VAL A 10 13.91 2.63 -12.11
CA VAL A 10 14.35 1.26 -11.80
C VAL A 10 15.87 1.18 -11.86
N SER A 11 16.46 1.56 -13.01
CA SER A 11 17.91 1.52 -13.22
C SER A 11 18.67 2.35 -12.19
N LYS A 12 18.22 3.58 -11.90
CA LYS A 12 18.85 4.43 -10.88
C LYS A 12 18.67 3.89 -9.46
N SER A 13 17.55 3.23 -9.19
CA SER A 13 17.32 2.61 -7.88
C SER A 13 18.25 1.44 -7.61
N GLU A 14 18.53 0.62 -8.64
CA GLU A 14 19.46 -0.50 -8.58
C GLU A 14 20.91 -0.02 -8.44
N GLU A 15 21.34 0.94 -9.27
CA GLU A 15 22.68 1.54 -9.24
C GLU A 15 23.01 2.12 -7.85
N GLU A 16 22.06 2.86 -7.27
CA GLU A 16 22.26 3.59 -6.02
C GLU A 16 21.81 2.82 -4.76
N LYS A 17 21.30 1.59 -4.92
CA LYS A 17 20.75 0.75 -3.85
C LYS A 17 19.65 1.45 -3.02
N PHE A 18 18.90 2.37 -3.62
CA PHE A 18 17.85 3.14 -2.92
C PHE A 18 16.61 2.32 -2.62
N CYS A 19 16.24 1.40 -3.52
CA CYS A 19 15.09 0.52 -3.42
C CYS A 19 15.41 -0.80 -4.12
N ALA A 20 15.00 -1.90 -3.49
CA ALA A 20 14.96 -3.18 -4.18
C ALA A 20 13.63 -3.31 -4.92
N LEU A 21 13.67 -3.89 -6.12
CA LEU A 21 12.50 -4.26 -6.88
C LEU A 21 12.38 -5.77 -6.86
N TYR A 22 11.22 -6.27 -6.45
CA TYR A 22 10.91 -7.68 -6.53
C TYR A 22 9.82 -7.88 -7.59
N ASP A 23 10.14 -8.71 -8.57
CA ASP A 23 9.22 -9.28 -9.55
C ASP A 23 9.40 -10.81 -9.45
N GLU A 24 8.30 -11.55 -9.54
CA GLU A 24 8.28 -13.02 -9.51
C GLU A 24 9.22 -13.62 -10.58
N ARG A 25 9.49 -12.89 -11.67
CA ARG A 25 10.45 -13.27 -12.73
C ARG A 25 11.92 -13.15 -12.32
N ILE A 26 12.23 -12.31 -11.33
CA ILE A 26 13.60 -11.94 -10.93
C ILE A 26 14.13 -12.86 -9.82
N GLY A 27 13.27 -13.66 -9.18
CA GLY A 27 13.67 -14.86 -8.42
C GLY A 27 14.51 -14.67 -7.15
N SER A 28 15.00 -13.46 -6.85
CA SER A 28 15.64 -13.16 -5.56
C SER A 28 15.61 -11.67 -5.25
N ILE A 29 15.42 -11.34 -3.97
CA ILE A 29 15.73 -10.03 -3.43
C ILE A 29 17.25 -10.06 -3.22
N ALA A 30 17.99 -9.24 -3.97
CA ALA A 30 19.45 -9.26 -4.01
C ALA A 30 20.12 -9.20 -2.61
N GLU A 31 21.33 -9.78 -2.56
CA GLU A 31 22.22 -10.02 -1.41
C GLU A 31 22.33 -8.91 -0.35
N GLU A 32 22.63 -9.33 0.88
CA GLU A 32 22.98 -8.59 2.11
C GLU A 32 23.25 -7.08 1.95
N GLY A 33 22.17 -6.34 1.76
CA GLY A 33 22.09 -4.90 1.94
C GLY A 33 20.93 -4.57 2.85
N VAL A 34 21.05 -3.53 3.67
CA VAL A 34 19.94 -3.05 4.52
C VAL A 34 18.91 -2.34 3.61
N ILE A 35 18.10 -3.11 2.88
CA ILE A 35 17.03 -2.57 2.03
C ILE A 35 16.05 -1.85 2.95
N ARG A 36 15.93 -0.52 2.80
CA ARG A 36 14.97 0.30 3.57
C ARG A 36 13.71 0.62 2.78
N ARG A 37 13.72 0.41 1.46
CA ARG A 37 12.57 0.63 0.58
C ARG A 37 12.43 -0.55 -0.36
N LEU A 38 11.21 -1.06 -0.47
CA LEU A 38 10.88 -2.17 -1.37
C LEU A 38 9.62 -1.79 -2.15
N SER A 39 9.69 -1.96 -3.46
CA SER A 39 8.57 -1.81 -4.37
C SER A 39 8.36 -3.13 -5.08
N ILE A 40 7.13 -3.63 -5.10
CA ILE A 40 6.79 -4.93 -5.68
C ILE A 40 5.69 -4.76 -6.70
N GLN A 41 5.88 -5.41 -7.84
CA GLN A 41 4.83 -5.66 -8.82
C GLN A 41 4.64 -7.17 -8.88
N SER A 42 3.54 -7.71 -8.35
CA SER A 42 3.33 -9.16 -8.19
C SER A 42 1.86 -9.53 -8.28
N SER A 43 1.62 -10.76 -8.74
CA SER A 43 0.32 -11.44 -8.72
C SER A 43 0.23 -12.38 -7.51
N TRP A 44 0.20 -11.84 -6.28
CA TRP A 44 0.03 -12.57 -4.99
C TRP A 44 0.90 -13.85 -4.79
N GLY A 45 1.96 -14.06 -5.58
CA GLY A 45 2.86 -15.19 -5.48
C GLY A 45 3.93 -14.97 -4.41
N GLU A 46 3.63 -15.41 -3.19
CA GLU A 46 4.52 -15.69 -2.05
C GLU A 46 5.84 -14.89 -1.93
N ILE A 47 5.77 -13.67 -1.41
CA ILE A 47 6.95 -13.00 -0.83
C ILE A 47 7.40 -13.81 0.40
N LYS A 48 8.46 -14.61 0.25
CA LYS A 48 9.04 -15.42 1.31
C LYS A 48 10.56 -15.31 1.21
N PRO A 49 11.20 -14.45 2.02
CA PRO A 49 10.92 -14.33 3.46
C PRO A 49 10.82 -12.87 3.96
N TRP A 50 9.67 -12.48 4.51
CA TRP A 50 9.47 -11.19 5.22
C TRP A 50 10.50 -10.92 6.32
N ASP A 51 11.03 -11.97 6.93
CA ASP A 51 12.04 -11.88 7.99
C ASP A 51 13.37 -11.31 7.46
N ALA A 52 13.73 -11.59 6.20
CA ALA A 52 14.94 -11.06 5.57
C ALA A 52 14.85 -9.55 5.26
N ILE A 53 13.63 -9.00 5.28
CA ILE A 53 13.33 -7.61 4.96
C ILE A 53 12.66 -6.85 6.12
N ALA A 54 12.76 -7.35 7.36
CA ALA A 54 12.17 -6.73 8.56
C ALA A 54 12.66 -5.30 8.86
N GLN A 55 13.81 -4.91 8.28
CA GLN A 55 14.42 -3.58 8.33
C GLN A 55 13.74 -2.52 7.46
N LEU A 56 12.77 -2.91 6.62
CA LEU A 56 12.09 -1.99 5.70
C LEU A 56 11.40 -0.83 6.42
N TRP A 57 11.57 0.37 5.84
CA TRP A 57 10.89 1.59 6.26
C TRP A 57 9.80 1.99 5.28
N SER A 58 9.91 1.60 4.01
CA SER A 58 8.93 1.91 2.98
C SER A 58 8.60 0.67 2.18
N PHE A 59 7.30 0.43 1.96
CA PHE A 59 6.82 -0.68 1.16
C PHE A 59 5.74 -0.18 0.20
N HIS A 60 5.96 -0.40 -1.10
CA HIS A 60 5.03 -0.04 -2.16
C HIS A 60 4.60 -1.30 -2.88
N LEU A 61 3.31 -1.57 -2.93
CA LEU A 61 2.76 -2.72 -3.65
C LEU A 61 1.92 -2.23 -4.84
N PHE A 62 2.25 -2.76 -6.01
CA PHE A 62 1.53 -2.57 -7.26
C PHE A 62 0.91 -3.91 -7.64
N VAL A 63 -0.41 -4.02 -7.49
CA VAL A 63 -1.16 -5.24 -7.81
C VAL A 63 -1.77 -5.09 -9.21
N ASN A 64 -1.43 -6.01 -10.11
CA ASN A 64 -1.98 -6.07 -11.47
C ASN A 64 -3.27 -6.92 -11.49
N GLU A 65 -4.15 -6.66 -12.46
CA GLU A 65 -5.54 -7.15 -12.53
C GLU A 65 -5.74 -8.57 -13.10
N ASP A 66 -4.69 -9.32 -13.45
CA ASP A 66 -4.82 -10.73 -13.88
C ASP A 66 -5.28 -11.69 -12.77
N ILE A 67 -5.67 -11.14 -11.62
CA ILE A 67 -6.10 -11.85 -10.43
C ILE A 67 -7.61 -11.66 -10.34
N SER A 68 -8.38 -12.75 -10.48
CA SER A 68 -9.84 -12.72 -10.36
C SER A 68 -10.26 -11.98 -9.09
N GLU A 69 -11.37 -11.23 -9.12
CA GLU A 69 -11.90 -10.48 -7.96
C GLU A 69 -12.00 -11.35 -6.68
N THR A 70 -12.12 -12.66 -6.85
CA THR A 70 -12.18 -13.70 -5.81
C THR A 70 -10.85 -14.03 -5.12
N GLN A 71 -9.71 -13.70 -5.72
CA GLN A 71 -8.36 -13.92 -5.18
C GLN A 71 -7.76 -12.67 -4.54
N VAL A 72 -8.53 -11.58 -4.43
CA VAL A 72 -8.16 -10.39 -3.64
C VAL A 72 -8.35 -10.70 -2.14
N GLU A 73 -7.65 -11.73 -1.66
CA GLU A 73 -7.41 -11.90 -0.23
C GLU A 73 -6.64 -10.68 0.25
N ALA A 74 -6.92 -10.22 1.47
CA ALA A 74 -6.21 -9.08 2.04
C ALA A 74 -4.69 -9.28 1.97
N LEU A 75 -3.92 -8.19 1.87
CA LEU A 75 -2.44 -8.19 1.93
C LEU A 75 -1.91 -9.28 2.89
N PRO A 76 -0.92 -10.11 2.48
CA PRO A 76 -0.62 -11.35 3.19
C PRO A 76 -0.12 -11.04 4.60
N ASN A 77 -0.64 -11.72 5.62
CA ASN A 77 -0.31 -11.43 7.03
C ASN A 77 1.20 -11.40 7.35
N GLY A 78 2.05 -12.01 6.51
CA GLY A 78 3.50 -11.93 6.62
C GLY A 78 4.08 -10.52 6.65
N PHE A 79 3.52 -9.52 5.95
CA PHE A 79 4.05 -8.15 5.99
C PHE A 79 3.84 -7.48 7.36
N LEU A 80 2.95 -8.01 8.22
CA LEU A 80 2.77 -7.51 9.59
C LEU A 80 4.01 -7.72 10.47
N LYS A 81 5.01 -8.49 10.00
CA LYS A 81 6.33 -8.65 10.61
C LYS A 81 7.23 -7.42 10.43
N LEU A 82 6.93 -6.53 9.48
CA LEU A 82 7.74 -5.34 9.16
C LEU A 82 7.55 -4.22 10.21
N LYS A 83 8.01 -4.43 11.45
CA LYS A 83 7.76 -3.51 12.57
C LYS A 83 8.39 -2.13 12.41
N ASN A 84 9.41 -2.02 11.56
CA ASN A 84 10.08 -0.75 11.26
C ASN A 84 9.37 0.09 10.19
N LEU A 85 8.31 -0.43 9.59
CA LEU A 85 7.65 0.19 8.44
C LEU A 85 7.04 1.55 8.81
N LYS A 86 7.41 2.59 8.07
CA LYS A 86 6.95 3.97 8.21
C LYS A 86 5.98 4.38 7.11
N TYR A 87 6.17 3.84 5.90
CA TYR A 87 5.40 4.20 4.72
C TYR A 87 4.87 2.92 4.07
N LEU A 88 3.56 2.81 3.94
CA LEU A 88 2.88 1.70 3.29
C LEU A 88 1.93 2.24 2.23
N LEU A 89 2.19 1.86 0.98
CA LEU A 89 1.42 2.27 -0.19
C LEU A 89 1.04 1.02 -0.95
N SER A 90 -0.22 0.90 -1.34
CA SER A 90 -0.68 -0.29 -2.04
C SER A 90 -1.81 0.07 -3.00
N ASN A 91 -1.56 -0.10 -4.28
CA ASN A 91 -2.48 0.28 -5.34
C ASN A 91 -2.78 -0.89 -6.27
N ARG A 92 -4.05 -0.99 -6.68
CA ARG A 92 -4.52 -1.85 -7.76
C ARG A 92 -4.75 -1.02 -9.00
N TRP A 93 -4.26 -1.50 -10.14
CA TRP A 93 -4.62 -0.93 -11.44
C TRP A 93 -6.00 -1.41 -11.86
N ASN A 94 -6.78 -0.54 -12.49
CA ASN A 94 -8.07 -0.89 -13.09
C ASN A 94 -8.11 -0.45 -14.56
N ASP A 95 -8.06 -1.42 -15.46
CA ASP A 95 -8.00 -1.18 -16.91
C ASP A 95 -9.32 -0.60 -17.46
N ALA A 96 -10.44 -0.81 -16.75
CA ALA A 96 -11.76 -0.30 -17.15
C ALA A 96 -11.92 1.23 -17.05
N THR A 97 -10.93 1.95 -16.49
CA THR A 97 -11.01 3.39 -16.18
C THR A 97 -9.93 4.23 -16.86
N TYR A 98 -9.44 3.81 -18.04
CA TYR A 98 -8.33 4.45 -18.77
C TYR A 98 -8.42 5.99 -18.95
N TYR A 99 -9.61 6.58 -18.78
CA TYR A 99 -9.85 8.02 -18.91
C TYR A 99 -10.16 8.77 -17.60
N ASP A 100 -10.14 8.10 -16.45
CA ASP A 100 -10.45 8.73 -15.17
C ASP A 100 -9.19 9.13 -14.40
N PHE A 101 -9.11 10.39 -13.98
CA PHE A 101 -7.90 10.99 -13.38
C PHE A 101 -7.42 10.33 -12.07
N ILE A 102 -8.13 9.33 -11.57
CA ILE A 102 -7.84 8.61 -10.33
C ILE A 102 -7.75 7.09 -10.59
N PHE A 103 -6.84 6.70 -11.49
CA PHE A 103 -6.46 5.33 -11.93
C PHE A 103 -6.15 4.26 -10.85
N VAL A 104 -6.18 4.60 -9.57
CA VAL A 104 -5.73 3.70 -8.49
C VAL A 104 -6.91 3.21 -7.69
N VAL A 105 -7.22 1.92 -7.71
CA VAL A 105 -8.14 1.31 -6.73
C VAL A 105 -7.36 1.04 -5.45
N GLY A 106 -7.92 1.43 -4.30
CA GLY A 106 -7.28 1.17 -3.01
C GLY A 106 -7.26 -0.32 -2.68
N THR A 107 -6.33 -0.78 -1.85
CA THR A 107 -6.26 -2.21 -1.46
C THR A 107 -6.92 -2.52 -0.13
N ARG A 108 -7.34 -3.78 0.01
CA ARG A 108 -7.80 -4.34 1.28
C ARG A 108 -6.60 -4.73 2.15
N PHE A 109 -6.63 -4.29 3.41
CA PHE A 109 -5.60 -4.63 4.39
C PHE A 109 -6.15 -5.63 5.42
N PRO A 110 -5.29 -6.48 6.00
CA PRO A 110 -5.72 -7.42 7.03
C PRO A 110 -6.18 -6.68 8.30
N PRO A 111 -7.13 -7.24 9.08
CA PRO A 111 -7.70 -6.60 10.28
C PRO A 111 -6.68 -6.21 11.36
N LYS A 112 -5.50 -6.84 11.36
CA LYS A 112 -4.41 -6.63 12.33
C LYS A 112 -3.37 -5.60 11.88
N LEU A 113 -3.70 -4.72 10.94
CA LEU A 113 -2.78 -3.68 10.44
C LEU A 113 -2.25 -2.78 11.55
N ASN A 114 -3.03 -2.59 12.62
CA ASN A 114 -2.65 -1.81 13.79
C ASN A 114 -1.46 -2.41 14.58
N CYS A 115 -0.92 -3.57 14.21
CA CYS A 115 0.33 -4.09 14.75
C CYS A 115 1.59 -3.42 14.14
N LEU A 116 1.43 -2.56 13.15
CA LEU A 116 2.48 -1.75 12.53
C LEU A 116 2.53 -0.36 13.17
N ASN A 117 2.97 -0.30 14.42
CA ASN A 117 2.90 0.90 15.26
C ASN A 117 3.81 2.05 14.80
N ASN A 118 4.78 1.78 13.91
CA ASN A 118 5.70 2.78 13.37
C ASN A 118 5.21 3.43 12.07
N LEU A 119 3.98 3.15 11.63
CA LEU A 119 3.44 3.72 10.40
C LEU A 119 3.17 5.21 10.54
N HIS A 120 3.78 5.99 9.65
CA HIS A 120 3.59 7.44 9.53
C HIS A 120 2.67 7.78 8.35
N PHE A 121 2.69 6.95 7.31
CA PHE A 121 1.82 7.08 6.15
C PHE A 121 1.25 5.73 5.74
N LEU A 122 -0.07 5.69 5.62
CA LEU A 122 -0.82 4.60 5.02
C LEU A 122 -1.61 5.15 3.83
N GLY A 123 -1.29 4.68 2.63
CA GLY A 123 -1.88 5.19 1.41
C GLY A 123 -2.70 4.16 0.64
N TYR A 124 -3.67 4.68 -0.12
CA TYR A 124 -4.53 3.93 -1.04
C TYR A 124 -5.30 2.79 -0.36
N VAL A 125 -5.94 3.08 0.78
CA VAL A 125 -6.77 2.11 1.49
C VAL A 125 -8.18 2.07 0.93
N GLU A 126 -8.73 0.87 0.71
CA GLU A 126 -10.15 0.69 0.38
C GLU A 126 -11.02 0.91 1.63
N ALA A 127 -11.91 1.91 1.59
CA ALA A 127 -12.65 2.42 2.76
C ALA A 127 -13.41 1.36 3.57
N ASN A 128 -14.05 0.40 2.91
CA ASN A 128 -14.89 -0.60 3.59
C ASN A 128 -14.11 -1.82 4.10
N SER A 129 -12.79 -1.86 3.88
CA SER A 129 -11.93 -2.95 4.32
C SER A 129 -11.13 -2.61 5.57
N PHE A 130 -11.17 -1.36 6.03
CA PHE A 130 -10.22 -0.85 7.00
C PHE A 130 -10.89 -0.02 8.09
N VAL A 131 -10.58 -0.40 9.33
CA VAL A 131 -10.93 0.39 10.51
C VAL A 131 -9.65 1.01 11.05
N VAL A 132 -9.55 2.32 10.94
CA VAL A 132 -8.48 3.08 11.62
C VAL A 132 -8.73 2.99 13.12
N LYS A 133 -7.68 2.67 13.87
CA LYS A 133 -7.76 2.58 15.33
C LYS A 133 -6.93 3.69 15.96
N GLU A 134 -7.38 4.17 17.11
CA GLU A 134 -6.70 5.17 17.94
C GLU A 134 -5.24 4.82 18.26
N ASN A 135 -4.92 3.52 18.37
CA ASN A 135 -3.59 3.03 18.71
C ASN A 135 -2.56 3.12 17.56
N MET A 136 -2.97 3.59 16.37
CA MET A 136 -2.04 3.93 15.28
C MET A 136 -1.40 5.31 15.51
N SER A 137 -0.82 5.52 16.69
CA SER A 137 -0.45 6.85 17.20
C SER A 137 0.55 7.60 16.32
N LEU A 138 1.47 6.92 15.63
CA LEU A 138 2.46 7.61 14.77
C LEU A 138 1.90 8.00 13.39
N LEU A 139 0.66 7.62 13.06
CA LEU A 139 0.08 7.87 11.74
C LEU A 139 -0.20 9.35 11.55
N ARG A 140 0.47 9.95 10.57
CA ARG A 140 0.34 11.38 10.21
C ARG A 140 -0.42 11.60 8.92
N ARG A 141 -0.39 10.63 8.01
CA ARG A 141 -1.03 10.74 6.71
C ARG A 141 -1.84 9.49 6.42
N LEU A 142 -3.07 9.68 5.97
CA LEU A 142 -3.97 8.60 5.57
C LEU A 142 -4.64 8.95 4.25
N PHE A 143 -4.61 8.03 3.31
CA PHE A 143 -5.35 8.13 2.05
C PHE A 143 -6.35 6.98 1.96
N VAL A 144 -7.63 7.32 1.81
CA VAL A 144 -8.74 6.37 1.69
C VAL A 144 -9.49 6.63 0.40
N LYS A 145 -9.76 5.55 -0.36
CA LYS A 145 -10.54 5.59 -1.60
C LYS A 145 -11.73 4.64 -1.52
N ALA A 146 -12.85 5.05 -2.11
CA ALA A 146 -14.00 4.17 -2.34
C ALA A 146 -13.62 3.07 -3.34
N ALA A 147 -14.21 1.89 -3.21
CA ALA A 147 -13.96 0.81 -4.17
C ALA A 147 -14.60 1.14 -5.54
N LYS A 148 -15.70 1.91 -5.53
CA LYS A 148 -16.46 2.33 -6.71
C LYS A 148 -16.86 3.80 -6.58
N GLU A 149 -17.14 4.46 -7.70
CA GLU A 149 -17.51 5.89 -7.72
C GLU A 149 -18.81 6.21 -7.00
N ASP A 150 -19.81 5.34 -7.16
CA ASP A 150 -21.15 5.48 -6.58
C ASP A 150 -21.19 5.07 -5.10
N GLN A 151 -20.18 4.34 -4.64
CA GLN A 151 -20.06 3.88 -3.27
C GLN A 151 -19.75 5.04 -2.32
N ILE A 152 -20.61 5.19 -1.32
CA ILE A 152 -20.44 6.16 -0.26
C ILE A 152 -19.31 5.71 0.66
N LEU A 153 -18.36 6.60 0.90
CA LEU A 153 -17.32 6.48 1.91
C LEU A 153 -17.93 6.61 3.30
N ARG A 154 -18.09 5.50 4.00
CA ARG A 154 -18.49 5.51 5.41
C ARG A 154 -17.28 5.83 6.27
N LEU A 155 -17.32 7.01 6.90
CA LEU A 155 -16.26 7.49 7.77
C LEU A 155 -16.50 7.14 9.25
N ASP A 156 -17.39 6.19 9.54
CA ASP A 156 -17.68 5.76 10.91
C ASP A 156 -16.43 5.28 11.66
N ALA A 157 -15.50 4.66 10.94
CA ALA A 157 -14.20 4.24 11.47
C ALA A 157 -13.23 5.41 11.77
N LEU A 158 -13.52 6.62 11.28
CA LEU A 158 -12.73 7.82 11.53
C LEU A 158 -13.32 8.72 12.63
N LYS A 159 -14.41 8.32 13.29
CA LYS A 159 -14.97 9.05 14.44
C LYS A 159 -13.99 9.20 15.60
N SER A 160 -12.97 8.35 15.65
CA SER A 160 -11.87 8.42 16.62
C SER A 160 -10.54 8.35 15.87
N PRO A 161 -10.13 9.45 15.21
CA PRO A 161 -8.96 9.44 14.35
C PRO A 161 -7.68 9.28 15.20
N PRO A 162 -6.58 8.78 14.61
CA PRO A 162 -5.30 8.73 15.29
C PRO A 162 -4.87 10.11 15.76
N PRO A 163 -4.32 10.24 16.97
CA PRO A 163 -4.14 11.53 17.64
C PRO A 163 -3.19 12.50 16.92
N PHE A 164 -2.31 11.99 16.06
CA PHE A 164 -1.33 12.79 15.32
C PHE A 164 -1.58 12.83 13.80
N LEU A 165 -2.80 12.50 13.36
CA LEU A 165 -3.16 12.57 11.95
C LEU A 165 -3.16 14.04 11.48
N GLN A 166 -2.28 14.35 10.53
CA GLN A 166 -2.09 15.70 9.97
C GLN A 166 -2.74 15.89 8.60
N ARG A 167 -2.85 14.80 7.82
CA ARG A 167 -3.44 14.82 6.49
C ARG A 167 -4.34 13.61 6.28
N LEU A 168 -5.59 13.89 5.96
CA LEU A 168 -6.57 12.91 5.50
C LEU A 168 -6.91 13.24 4.05
N THR A 169 -6.77 12.26 3.17
CA THR A 169 -7.22 12.35 1.77
C THR A 169 -8.31 11.33 1.56
N LEU A 170 -9.49 11.81 1.16
CA LEU A 170 -10.66 11.00 0.86
C LEU A 170 -10.97 11.13 -0.62
N VAL A 171 -11.16 10.01 -1.29
CA VAL A 171 -11.50 9.97 -2.71
C VAL A 171 -12.70 9.06 -2.92
N GLY A 172 -13.83 9.65 -3.28
CA GLY A 172 -15.10 8.95 -3.47
C GLY A 172 -16.28 9.80 -3.02
N LYS A 173 -17.48 9.24 -3.11
CA LYS A 173 -18.71 9.93 -2.70
C LYS A 173 -18.78 10.03 -1.17
N LEU A 174 -19.03 11.22 -0.65
CA LEU A 174 -19.22 11.46 0.79
C LEU A 174 -20.69 11.73 1.08
N GLU A 175 -21.21 11.15 2.16
CA GLU A 175 -22.54 11.49 2.68
C GLU A 175 -22.52 12.83 3.41
N ASN A 176 -21.49 13.05 4.23
CA ASN A 176 -21.27 14.27 5.00
C ASN A 176 -19.76 14.59 5.02
N ILE A 177 -19.44 15.87 5.22
CA ILE A 177 -18.06 16.29 5.48
C ILE A 177 -17.73 15.95 6.94
N PRO A 178 -16.63 15.22 7.21
CA PRO A 178 -16.19 14.85 8.57
C PRO A 178 -15.66 16.04 9.39
#